data_AF-A0A817C1Q4-F1
#
_entry.id   AF-A0A817C1Q4-F1
#
_cell.length_a   1.000
_cell.length_b   1.000
_cell.length_c   1.000
_cell.angle_alpha   90.00
_cell.angle_beta   90.00
_cell.angle_gamma   90.00
#
_symmetry.space_group_name_H-M   'P 1'
#
loop_
_entity.id
_entity.type
_entity.pdbx_description
1 polymer ?
#
loop_
_entity_poly.entity_id
_entity_poly.type
_entity_poly.pdbx_seq_one_letter_code
_entity_poly.pdbx_strand_id
1 'polypeptide(L)'
;MVIHSNYLINIINDKTLLELKKFISIKYEKLYIEIHEIYQQYQQLEYECINIKNQYELPLFISSMFLETKKQFEKLFQQEILIKKGEQDLAKYFCSNDLTIDICLSTVGQFVDKLRLAYIDNTKEQKQKVSIINHELKHSVFLSIKKPSSFLSCV
;
A
#
# COMPACT_ATOMS: atom_id res chain seq x y z
N MET A 1 28.63 10.05 -3.02
CA MET A 1 27.44 9.55 -3.74
C MET A 1 26.50 8.81 -2.76
N VAL A 2 26.01 9.48 -1.71
CA VAL A 2 25.27 8.87 -0.56
C VAL A 2 23.83 9.43 -0.41
N ILE A 3 23.42 10.33 -1.31
CA ILE A 3 22.22 11.16 -1.10
C ILE A 3 20.94 10.45 -1.58
N HIS A 4 21.02 9.50 -2.52
CA HIS A 4 19.83 8.86 -3.10
C HIS A 4 19.19 7.78 -2.23
N SER A 5 19.96 7.07 -1.40
CA SER A 5 19.45 5.96 -0.57
C SER A 5 18.55 6.43 0.57
N ASN A 6 18.82 7.60 1.16
CA ASN A 6 17.94 8.16 2.20
C ASN A 6 16.61 8.71 1.64
N TYR A 7 16.56 9.04 0.34
CA TYR A 7 15.39 9.66 -0.28
C TYR A 7 14.22 8.66 -0.43
N LEU A 8 14.48 7.45 -0.93
CA LEU A 8 13.47 6.40 -1.09
C LEU A 8 12.81 5.99 0.23
N ILE A 9 13.56 6.05 1.33
CA ILE A 9 13.11 5.62 2.64
C ILE A 9 12.37 6.74 3.36
N ASN A 10 12.78 7.99 3.15
CA ASN A 10 12.03 9.15 3.62
C ASN A 10 10.68 9.32 2.89
N ILE A 11 10.56 8.82 1.64
CA ILE A 11 9.28 8.76 0.92
C ILE A 11 8.32 7.76 1.57
N ILE A 12 8.83 6.62 2.06
CA ILE A 12 8.04 5.63 2.81
C ILE A 12 8.05 6.00 4.29
N ASN A 13 7.54 7.19 4.60
CA ASN A 13 7.28 7.54 5.99
C ASN A 13 6.08 6.74 6.54
N ASP A 14 5.93 6.70 7.87
CA ASP A 14 4.89 5.91 8.52
C ASP A 14 3.47 6.29 8.08
N LYS A 15 3.23 7.54 7.64
CA LYS A 15 1.92 7.99 7.17
C LYS A 15 1.58 7.39 5.80
N THR A 16 2.49 7.48 4.83
CA THR A 16 2.30 6.91 3.48
C THR A 16 2.15 5.39 3.54
N LEU A 17 2.87 4.73 4.47
CA LEU A 17 2.71 3.29 4.71
C LEU A 17 1.33 2.95 5.28
N LEU A 18 0.84 3.76 6.22
CA LEU A 18 -0.47 3.53 6.83
C LEU A 18 -1.61 3.73 5.81
N GLU A 19 -1.46 4.70 4.91
CA GLU A 19 -2.36 4.88 3.76
C GLU A 19 -2.29 3.69 2.80
N LEU A 20 -1.09 3.24 2.42
CA LEU A 20 -0.91 2.06 1.57
C LEU A 20 -1.56 0.80 2.20
N LYS A 21 -1.38 0.58 3.51
CA LYS A 21 -2.00 -0.54 4.23
C LYS A 21 -3.51 -0.47 4.23
N LYS A 22 -4.10 0.73 4.31
CA LYS A 22 -5.55 0.91 4.15
C LYS A 22 -5.99 0.48 2.75
N PHE A 23 -5.29 0.90 1.69
CA PHE A 23 -5.63 0.49 0.32
C PHE A 23 -5.47 -1.01 0.08
N ILE A 24 -4.40 -1.63 0.58
CA ILE A 24 -4.18 -3.08 0.46
C ILE A 24 -5.25 -3.90 1.19
N SER A 25 -5.84 -3.35 2.26
CA SER A 25 -6.88 -4.04 3.00
C SER A 25 -8.22 -4.15 2.25
N ILE A 26 -8.41 -3.33 1.22
CA ILE A 26 -9.60 -3.37 0.37
C ILE A 26 -9.49 -4.56 -0.57
N LYS A 27 -10.52 -5.42 -0.57
CA LYS A 27 -10.67 -6.53 -1.52
C LYS A 27 -11.55 -6.08 -2.67
N TYR A 28 -10.92 -5.67 -3.77
CA TYR A 28 -11.62 -5.09 -4.92
C TYR A 28 -12.51 -6.12 -5.61
N GLU A 29 -12.04 -7.36 -5.75
CA GLU A 29 -12.84 -8.46 -6.31
C GLU A 29 -14.16 -8.67 -5.54
N LYS A 30 -14.11 -8.64 -4.21
CA LYS A 30 -15.32 -8.82 -3.38
C LYS A 30 -16.31 -7.68 -3.56
N LEU A 31 -15.83 -6.43 -3.54
CA LEU A 31 -16.67 -5.26 -3.78
C LEU A 31 -17.31 -5.29 -5.17
N TYR A 32 -16.56 -5.74 -6.17
CA TYR A 32 -17.05 -5.90 -7.53
C TYR A 32 -18.24 -6.88 -7.59
N ILE A 33 -18.08 -8.06 -7.00
CA ILE A 33 -19.15 -9.08 -6.96
C ILE A 33 -20.41 -8.51 -6.27
N GLU A 34 -20.26 -7.91 -5.09
CA GLU A 34 -21.38 -7.36 -4.31
C GLU A 34 -22.13 -6.27 -5.08
N ILE A 35 -21.44 -5.34 -5.75
CA ILE A 35 -22.08 -4.26 -6.52
C ILE A 35 -22.90 -4.84 -7.69
N HIS A 36 -22.37 -5.85 -8.38
CA HIS A 36 -23.06 -6.49 -9.51
C HIS A 36 -24.28 -7.28 -9.05
N GLU A 37 -24.22 -7.96 -7.90
CA GLU A 37 -25.38 -8.64 -7.31
C GLU A 37 -26.50 -7.66 -6.95
N ILE A 38 -26.17 -6.54 -6.29
CA ILE A 38 -27.17 -5.52 -5.94
C ILE A 38 -27.75 -4.90 -7.22
N TYR A 39 -26.95 -4.68 -8.26
CA TYR A 39 -27.43 -4.17 -9.53
C TYR A 39 -28.40 -5.13 -10.23
N GLN A 40 -28.15 -6.43 -10.19
CA GLN A 40 -29.08 -7.44 -10.70
C GLN A 40 -30.41 -7.42 -9.95
N GLN A 41 -30.37 -7.32 -8.62
CA GLN A 41 -31.58 -7.18 -7.80
C GLN A 41 -32.35 -5.90 -8.15
N TYR A 42 -31.64 -4.79 -8.37
CA TYR A 42 -32.22 -3.54 -8.84
C TYR A 42 -32.93 -3.69 -10.19
N GLN A 43 -32.29 -4.35 -11.17
CA GLN A 43 -32.88 -4.59 -12.50
C GLN A 43 -34.15 -5.44 -12.41
N GLN A 44 -34.13 -6.48 -11.57
CA GLN A 44 -35.31 -7.31 -11.31
C GLN A 44 -36.44 -6.49 -10.70
N LEU A 45 -36.13 -5.67 -9.69
CA LEU A 45 -37.11 -4.82 -9.02
C LEU A 45 -37.68 -3.75 -9.97
N GLU A 46 -36.85 -3.17 -10.84
CA GLU A 46 -37.29 -2.21 -11.87
C GLU A 46 -38.27 -2.88 -12.85
N TYR A 47 -37.96 -4.11 -13.29
CA TYR A 47 -38.84 -4.90 -14.15
C TYR A 47 -40.19 -5.21 -13.49
N GLU A 48 -40.19 -5.67 -12.24
CA GLU A 48 -41.41 -5.93 -11.47
C GLU A 48 -42.23 -4.65 -11.26
N CYS A 49 -41.57 -3.52 -11.00
CA CYS A 49 -42.23 -2.23 -10.85
C CYS A 49 -42.92 -1.78 -12.14
N ILE A 50 -42.32 -2.03 -13.32
CA ILE A 50 -42.95 -1.75 -14.61
C ILE A 50 -44.22 -2.59 -14.79
N ASN A 51 -44.19 -3.87 -14.41
CA ASN A 51 -45.36 -4.74 -14.48
C ASN A 51 -46.50 -4.26 -13.57
N ILE A 52 -46.18 -3.83 -12.34
CA ILE A 52 -47.17 -3.28 -11.41
C ILE A 52 -47.75 -1.96 -11.93
N LYS A 53 -46.91 -1.09 -12.51
CA LYS A 53 -47.35 0.20 -13.08
C LYS A 53 -48.38 0.04 -14.20
N ASN A 54 -48.32 -1.07 -14.94
CA ASN A 54 -49.31 -1.39 -15.97
C ASN A 54 -50.68 -1.77 -15.39
N GLN A 55 -50.75 -2.12 -14.10
CA GLN A 55 -51.96 -2.57 -13.41
C GLN A 55 -52.47 -1.57 -12.37
N TYR A 56 -51.59 -0.71 -11.83
CA TYR A 56 -51.88 0.21 -10.73
C TYR A 56 -51.16 1.55 -10.91
N GLU A 57 -51.76 2.64 -10.41
CA GLU A 57 -51.05 3.92 -10.30
C GLU A 57 -49.96 3.83 -9.23
N LEU A 58 -48.72 4.01 -9.67
CA LEU A 58 -47.56 3.93 -8.79
C LEU A 58 -47.20 5.32 -8.24
N PRO A 59 -46.85 5.44 -6.95
CA PRO A 59 -46.42 6.70 -6.38
C PRO A 59 -45.20 7.28 -7.11
N LEU A 60 -45.23 8.60 -7.37
CA LEU A 60 -44.14 9.31 -8.07
C LEU A 60 -42.77 9.12 -7.40
N PHE A 61 -42.73 9.02 -6.07
CA PHE A 61 -41.48 8.84 -5.33
C PHE A 61 -40.76 7.54 -5.70
N ILE A 62 -41.49 6.48 -6.06
CA ILE A 62 -40.88 5.20 -6.44
C ILE A 62 -40.17 5.36 -7.79
N SER A 63 -40.82 5.98 -8.78
CA SER A 63 -40.20 6.24 -10.08
C SER A 63 -38.95 7.11 -9.95
N SER A 64 -39.00 8.14 -9.10
CA SER A 64 -37.83 8.99 -8.80
C SER A 64 -36.71 8.22 -8.10
N MET A 65 -37.04 7.30 -7.18
CA MET A 65 -36.04 6.47 -6.49
C MET A 65 -35.30 5.56 -7.47
N PHE A 66 -36.01 4.86 -8.36
CA PHE A 66 -35.37 4.00 -9.38
C PHE A 66 -34.44 4.81 -10.28
N LEU A 67 -34.86 5.99 -10.71
CA LEU A 67 -34.05 6.86 -11.55
C LEU A 67 -32.77 7.32 -10.83
N GLU A 68 -32.87 7.74 -9.57
CA GLU A 68 -31.70 8.20 -8.83
C GLU A 68 -30.74 7.05 -8.53
N THR A 69 -31.27 5.89 -8.10
CA THR A 69 -30.47 4.68 -7.91
C THR A 69 -29.74 4.27 -9.18
N LYS A 70 -30.39 4.34 -10.35
CA LYS A 70 -29.76 4.07 -11.65
C LYS A 70 -28.53 4.94 -11.89
N LYS A 71 -28.65 6.24 -11.65
CA LYS A 71 -27.55 7.20 -11.81
C LYS A 71 -26.38 6.88 -10.89
N GLN A 72 -26.65 6.39 -9.68
CA GLN A 72 -25.58 5.99 -8.75
C GLN A 72 -24.85 4.73 -9.27
N PHE A 73 -25.59 3.74 -9.79
CA PHE A 73 -24.97 2.57 -10.44
C PHE A 73 -24.15 2.96 -11.67
N GLU A 74 -24.66 3.83 -12.54
CA GLU A 74 -23.93 4.32 -13.71
C GLU A 74 -22.59 4.97 -13.31
N LYS A 75 -22.59 5.79 -12.24
CA LYS A 75 -21.35 6.36 -11.69
C LYS A 75 -20.40 5.28 -11.16
N LEU A 76 -20.90 4.29 -10.45
CA LEU A 76 -20.09 3.17 -9.93
C LEU A 76 -19.44 2.39 -11.07
N PHE A 77 -20.18 2.06 -12.12
CA PHE A 77 -19.65 1.33 -13.28
C PHE A 77 -18.66 2.17 -14.10
N GLN A 78 -18.84 3.49 -14.17
CA GLN A 78 -17.81 4.36 -14.74
C GLN A 78 -16.50 4.28 -13.94
N GLN A 79 -16.55 4.26 -12.61
CA GLN A 79 -15.36 4.08 -11.78
C GLN A 79 -14.74 2.69 -11.98
N GLU A 80 -15.56 1.65 -12.08
CA GLU A 80 -15.09 0.30 -12.36
C GLU A 80 -14.32 0.20 -13.69
N ILE A 81 -14.81 0.85 -14.74
CA ILE A 81 -14.12 0.91 -16.05
C ILE A 81 -12.75 1.58 -15.90
N LEU A 82 -12.65 2.67 -15.12
CA LEU A 82 -11.38 3.35 -14.87
C LEU A 82 -10.40 2.45 -14.10
N ILE A 83 -10.90 1.73 -13.11
CA ILE A 83 -10.12 0.76 -12.32
C ILE A 83 -9.58 -0.36 -13.23
N LYS A 84 -10.42 -0.98 -14.05
CA LYS A 84 -10.02 -2.02 -15.02
C LYS A 84 -9.00 -1.51 -16.04
N LYS A 85 -9.16 -0.29 -16.51
CA LYS A 85 -8.17 0.34 -17.40
C LYS A 85 -6.83 0.52 -16.70
N GLY A 86 -6.84 1.03 -15.47
CA GLY A 86 -5.62 1.16 -14.66
C GLY A 86 -4.94 -0.18 -14.40
N GLU A 87 -5.71 -1.24 -14.15
CA GLU A 87 -5.19 -2.61 -14.03
C GLU A 87 -4.47 -3.07 -15.30
N GLN A 88 -5.09 -2.88 -16.47
CA GLN A 88 -4.48 -3.22 -17.76
C GLN A 88 -3.20 -2.41 -18.03
N ASP A 89 -3.21 -1.12 -17.70
CA ASP A 89 -2.04 -0.24 -17.85
C ASP A 89 -0.89 -0.71 -16.95
N LEU A 90 -1.17 -1.10 -15.71
CA LEU A 90 -0.19 -1.67 -14.79
C LEU A 90 0.32 -3.03 -15.26
N ALA A 91 -0.56 -3.91 -15.72
CA ALA A 91 -0.21 -5.23 -16.25
C ALA A 91 0.77 -5.10 -17.41
N LYS A 92 0.49 -4.17 -18.34
CA LYS A 92 1.38 -3.84 -19.45
C LYS A 92 2.71 -3.24 -18.99
N TYR A 93 2.69 -2.30 -18.03
CA TYR A 93 3.89 -1.67 -17.51
C TYR A 93 4.85 -2.68 -16.86
N PHE A 94 4.30 -3.63 -16.10
CA PHE A 94 5.07 -4.68 -15.43
C PHE A 94 5.27 -5.94 -16.28
N CYS A 95 4.85 -5.96 -17.54
CA CYS A 95 4.90 -7.13 -18.43
C CYS A 95 4.30 -8.40 -17.78
N SER A 96 3.19 -8.24 -17.06
CA SER A 96 2.47 -9.33 -16.40
C SER A 96 1.17 -9.63 -17.16
N ASN A 97 0.90 -10.92 -17.39
CA ASN A 97 -0.32 -11.34 -18.08
C ASN A 97 -1.53 -11.48 -17.13
N ASP A 98 -1.28 -11.77 -15.85
CA ASP A 98 -2.32 -12.07 -14.85
C ASP A 98 -2.20 -11.15 -13.62
N LEU A 99 -2.12 -9.84 -13.86
CA LEU A 99 -2.03 -8.85 -12.78
C LEU A 99 -3.42 -8.30 -12.45
N THR A 100 -4.04 -8.79 -11.37
CA THR A 100 -5.19 -8.11 -10.77
C THR A 100 -4.73 -6.98 -9.84
N ILE A 101 -5.58 -5.98 -9.61
CA ILE A 101 -5.30 -4.91 -8.63
C ILE A 101 -5.05 -5.47 -7.24
N ASP A 102 -5.81 -6.49 -6.82
CA ASP A 102 -5.62 -7.14 -5.52
C ASP A 102 -4.23 -7.78 -5.41
N ILE A 103 -3.77 -8.47 -6.46
CA ILE A 103 -2.42 -9.04 -6.52
C ILE A 103 -1.38 -7.93 -6.52
N CYS A 104 -1.55 -6.92 -7.38
CA CYS A 104 -0.62 -5.80 -7.52
C CYS A 104 -0.40 -5.08 -6.18
N LEU A 105 -1.48 -4.68 -5.52
CA LEU A 105 -1.41 -3.98 -4.23
C LEU A 105 -0.80 -4.87 -3.14
N SER A 106 -1.15 -6.16 -3.12
CA SER A 106 -0.55 -7.10 -2.18
C SER A 106 0.97 -7.24 -2.39
N THR A 107 1.43 -7.40 -3.62
CA THR A 107 2.85 -7.52 -3.97
C THR A 107 3.62 -6.25 -3.63
N VAL A 108 3.08 -5.07 -3.96
CA VAL A 108 3.69 -3.77 -3.60
C VAL A 108 3.77 -3.62 -2.08
N GLY A 109 2.72 -4.00 -1.35
CA GLY A 109 2.72 -4.00 0.11
C GLY A 109 3.84 -4.85 0.71
N GLN A 110 3.94 -6.10 0.25
CA GLN A 110 5.00 -7.02 0.70
C GLN A 110 6.40 -6.50 0.36
N PHE A 111 6.57 -5.92 -0.83
CA PHE A 111 7.84 -5.31 -1.24
C PHE A 111 8.23 -4.18 -0.30
N VAL A 112 7.30 -3.26 0.00
CA VAL A 112 7.54 -2.13 0.91
C VAL A 112 7.88 -2.60 2.32
N ASP A 113 7.15 -3.59 2.86
CA ASP A 113 7.43 -4.14 4.18
C ASP A 113 8.83 -4.78 4.24
N LYS A 114 9.22 -5.57 3.22
CA LYS A 114 10.57 -6.17 3.13
C LYS A 114 11.67 -5.13 3.01
N LEU A 115 11.46 -4.10 2.19
CA LEU A 115 12.42 -3.00 2.01
C LEU A 115 12.65 -2.27 3.34
N ARG A 116 11.58 -2.03 4.11
CA ARG A 116 11.66 -1.41 5.43
C ARG A 116 12.43 -2.27 6.43
N LEU A 117 12.17 -3.58 6.48
CA LEU A 117 12.88 -4.50 7.36
C LEU A 117 14.38 -4.52 7.05
N ALA A 118 14.74 -4.67 5.77
CA ALA A 118 16.13 -4.65 5.33
C ALA A 118 16.83 -3.33 5.71
N TYR A 119 16.14 -2.20 5.62
CA TYR A 119 16.70 -0.92 6.08
C TYR A 119 16.92 -0.87 7.59
N ILE A 120 15.95 -1.32 8.38
CA ILE A 120 16.07 -1.37 9.84
C ILE A 120 17.27 -2.25 10.23
N ASP A 121 17.43 -3.39 9.59
CA ASP A 121 18.54 -4.31 9.86
C ASP A 121 19.89 -3.70 9.46
N ASN A 122 19.97 -3.08 8.27
CA ASN A 122 21.17 -2.37 7.81
C ASN A 122 21.57 -1.21 8.75
N THR A 123 20.60 -0.44 9.26
CA THR A 123 20.90 0.65 10.20
C THR A 123 21.33 0.14 11.57
N LYS A 124 20.78 -0.98 12.05
CA LYS A 124 21.24 -1.65 13.28
C LYS A 124 22.66 -2.18 13.11
N GLU A 125 22.97 -2.86 12.01
CA GLU A 125 24.32 -3.35 11.72
C GLU A 125 25.33 -2.21 11.61
N GLN A 126 24.99 -1.11 10.94
CA GLN A 126 25.87 0.06 10.87
C GLN A 126 26.13 0.66 12.26
N LYS A 127 25.08 0.81 13.09
CA LYS A 127 25.23 1.28 14.47
C LYS A 127 26.10 0.34 15.32
N GLN A 128 25.94 -0.98 15.16
CA GLN A 128 26.77 -1.98 15.83
C GLN A 128 28.23 -1.90 15.37
N LYS A 129 28.50 -1.83 14.06
CA LYS A 129 29.85 -1.67 13.51
C LYS A 129 30.53 -0.41 14.03
N VAL A 130 29.82 0.72 14.07
CA VAL A 130 30.32 1.98 14.67
C VAL A 130 30.60 1.79 16.18
N SER A 131 29.76 1.07 16.90
CA SER A 131 29.98 0.82 18.34
C SER A 131 31.19 -0.09 18.61
N ILE A 132 31.44 -1.09 17.76
CA ILE A 132 32.59 -1.99 17.84
C ILE A 132 33.88 -1.24 17.53
N ILE A 133 33.89 -0.45 16.44
CA ILE A 133 35.05 0.41 16.09
C ILE A 133 35.35 1.39 17.23
N ASN A 134 34.33 2.01 17.83
CA ASN A 134 34.52 2.93 18.96
C ASN A 134 34.99 2.21 20.23
N HIS A 135 34.60 0.95 20.44
CA HIS A 135 35.06 0.14 21.57
C HIS A 135 36.53 -0.30 21.38
N GLU A 136 36.90 -0.73 20.17
CA GLU A 136 38.28 -1.08 19.79
C GLU A 136 39.21 0.14 19.86
N LEU A 137 38.77 1.31 19.40
CA LEU A 137 39.50 2.57 19.54
C LEU A 137 39.69 2.98 21.02
N LYS A 138 38.67 2.79 21.87
CA LYS A 138 38.82 3.03 23.31
C LYS A 138 39.81 2.05 23.95
N HIS A 139 39.76 0.77 23.57
CA HIS A 139 40.70 -0.25 24.06
C HIS A 139 42.15 0.00 23.61
N SER A 140 42.36 0.42 22.36
CA SER A 140 43.70 0.71 21.82
C SER A 140 44.31 1.97 22.42
N VAL A 141 43.51 3.01 22.68
CA VAL A 141 43.92 4.19 23.44
C VAL A 141 44.24 3.82 24.90
N PHE A 142 43.43 2.95 25.53
CA PHE A 142 43.67 2.51 26.92
C PHE A 142 44.94 1.67 27.08
N LEU A 143 45.27 0.82 26.09
CA LEU A 143 46.53 0.07 26.04
C LEU A 143 47.75 0.96 25.78
N SER A 144 47.56 2.09 25.09
CA SER A 144 48.61 3.09 24.82
C SER A 144 48.94 3.94 26.05
N ILE A 145 47.98 4.19 26.94
CA ILE A 145 48.15 4.98 28.16
C ILE A 145 48.79 4.16 29.31
N LYS A 146 48.74 2.82 29.23
CA LYS A 146 49.31 1.90 30.25
C LYS A 146 50.71 1.37 29.93
N LYS A 147 51.47 1.99 29.02
CA LYS A 147 52.92 1.74 28.95
C LYS A 147 53.61 2.64 29.99
N PRO A 148 54.16 2.10 31.10
CA PRO A 148 55.01 2.90 31.96
C PRO A 148 56.25 3.28 31.16
N SER A 149 56.54 4.58 31.11
CA SER A 149 57.77 5.12 30.55
C SER A 149 58.96 4.66 31.40
N SER A 150 59.55 3.51 31.05
CA SER A 150 60.87 3.13 31.53
C SER A 150 61.92 3.91 30.74
N PHE A 151 62.25 5.11 31.20
CA PHE A 151 63.56 5.69 30.94
C PHE A 151 64.27 5.85 32.28
N LEU A 152 65.09 4.85 32.57
CA LEU A 152 66.27 5.01 33.41
C LEU A 152 67.14 6.10 32.77
N SER A 153 67.41 7.17 33.49
CA SER A 153 68.63 7.95 33.30
C SER A 153 69.42 7.92 34.61
N CYS A 154 70.31 6.93 34.72
CA CYS A 154 71.55 7.11 35.47
C CYS A 154 72.45 8.02 34.63
N VAL A 155 72.73 9.23 35.11
CA VAL A 155 74.04 9.71 35.61
C VAL A 155 73.75 10.89 36.52
#